data_AF-A0A3M1ENI9-F1
#
_entry.id   AF-A0A3M1ENI9-F1
#
_cell.length_a   1.000
_cell.length_b   1.000
_cell.length_c   1.000
_cell.angle_alpha   90.00
_cell.angle_beta   90.00
_cell.angle_gamma   90.00
#
_symmetry.space_group_name_H-M   'P 1'
#
loop_
_entity.id
_entity.type
_entity.pdbx_description
1 polymer ?
#
loop_
_entity_poly.entity_id
_entity_poly.type
_entity_poly.pdbx_seq_one_letter_code
_entity_poly.pdbx_strand_id
1 'polypeptide(L)' 'SFVDDAILHAVADFLAVCHLQDEPFSVRDGINIARYVAKRCVHAPKKPLRDLLSDAVAQILGEDAVTYLKEPQ' A
#
# COMPACT_ATOMS: atom_id res chain seq x y z
N SER A 1 10.30 15.79 1.50
CA SER A 1 9.09 15.05 1.90
C SER A 1 9.48 13.60 2.06
N PHE A 2 9.73 13.17 3.30
CA PHE A 2 9.71 11.74 3.59
C PHE A 2 8.25 11.26 3.50
N VAL A 3 8.03 10.05 3.00
CA VAL A 3 6.71 9.42 3.05
C VAL A 3 6.39 9.18 4.53
N ASP A 4 5.13 9.42 4.93
CA ASP A 4 4.66 9.18 6.30
C ASP A 4 5.03 7.76 6.74
N ASP A 5 5.58 7.60 7.95
CA ASP A 5 6.00 6.32 8.50
C ASP A 5 4.85 5.30 8.50
N ALA A 6 3.61 5.75 8.70
CA ALA A 6 2.43 4.89 8.64
C ALA A 6 2.23 4.25 7.24
N ILE A 7 2.52 5.00 6.17
CA ILE A 7 2.45 4.48 4.80
C ILE A 7 3.58 3.47 4.57
N LEU A 8 4.80 3.76 5.04
CA LEU A 8 5.94 2.86 4.88
C LEU A 8 5.73 1.55 5.63
N HIS A 9 5.24 1.61 6.87
CA HIS A 9 4.93 0.42 7.67
C HIS A 9 3.82 -0.41 7.02
N ALA A 10 2.71 0.20 6.60
CA ALA A 10 1.64 -0.53 5.95
C ALA A 10 2.08 -1.22 4.64
N VAL A 11 2.93 -0.56 3.84
CA VAL A 11 3.47 -1.15 2.60
C VAL A 11 4.47 -2.27 2.90
N ALA A 12 5.32 -2.11 3.91
CA ALA A 12 6.26 -3.16 4.32
C ALA A 12 5.51 -4.40 4.84
N ASP A 13 4.49 -4.21 5.66
CA ASP A 13 3.66 -5.30 6.19
C ASP A 13 2.89 -6.02 5.08
N PHE A 14 2.34 -5.27 4.12
CA PHE A 14 1.70 -5.83 2.94
C PHE A 14 2.66 -6.72 2.14
N LEU A 15 3.85 -6.21 1.79
CA LEU A 15 4.83 -6.99 1.03
C LEU A 15 5.30 -8.22 1.80
N ALA A 16 5.49 -8.11 3.12
CA ALA A 16 5.85 -9.25 3.95
C ALA A 16 4.76 -10.35 3.91
N VAL A 17 3.48 -9.97 3.93
CA VAL A 17 2.37 -10.93 3.79
C VAL A 17 2.39 -11.58 2.41
N CYS A 18 2.54 -10.81 1.34
CA CYS A 18 2.60 -11.34 -0.01
C CYS A 18 3.76 -12.32 -0.19
N HIS A 19 4.96 -12.01 0.33
CA HIS A 19 6.11 -12.91 0.27
C HIS A 19 5.91 -14.20 1.06
N LEU A 20 5.21 -14.15 2.19
CA LEU A 20 4.82 -15.35 2.93
C LEU A 20 3.82 -16.24 2.17
N GLN A 21 3.20 -15.73 1.11
CA GLN A 21 2.26 -16.44 0.25
C GLN A 21 2.85 -16.71 -1.14
N ASP A 22 4.17 -16.58 -1.30
CA ASP A 22 4.90 -16.77 -2.56
C ASP A 22 4.44 -15.87 -3.72
N GLU A 23 3.78 -14.74 -3.40
CA GLU A 23 3.40 -13.75 -4.40
C GLU A 23 4.64 -13.03 -4.96
N PRO A 24 4.73 -12.78 -6.28
CA PRO A 24 5.94 -12.27 -6.93
C PRO A 24 6.11 -10.75 -6.82
N PHE A 25 5.36 -10.09 -5.92
CA PHE A 25 5.41 -8.63 -5.78
C PHE A 25 6.74 -8.16 -5.23
N SER A 26 7.25 -7.08 -5.79
CA SER A 26 8.60 -6.59 -5.54
C SER A 26 8.62 -5.35 -4.63
N VAL A 27 9.81 -5.00 -4.15
CA VAL A 27 10.03 -3.72 -3.46
C VAL A 27 9.68 -2.52 -4.34
N ARG A 28 9.81 -2.64 -5.68
CA ARG A 28 9.41 -1.57 -6.61
C ARG A 28 7.91 -1.33 -6.58
N ASP A 29 7.13 -2.39 -6.43
CA ASP A 29 5.67 -2.29 -6.32
C ASP A 29 5.29 -1.57 -5.04
N GLY A 30 5.95 -1.90 -3.92
CA GLY A 30 5.81 -1.17 -2.66
C GLY A 30 6.13 0.32 -2.80
N ILE A 31 7.22 0.69 -3.48
CA ILE A 31 7.57 2.10 -3.72
C ILE A 31 6.48 2.82 -4.53
N ASN A 32 5.92 2.16 -5.55
CA ASN A 32 4.86 2.72 -6.37
C ASN A 32 3.56 2.92 -5.56
N ILE A 33 3.20 1.94 -4.72
CA ILE A 33 2.05 2.02 -3.80
C ILE A 33 2.25 3.19 -2.83
N ALA A 34 3.39 3.26 -2.15
CA ALA A 34 3.69 4.32 -1.17
C ALA A 34 3.61 5.72 -1.81
N ARG A 35 4.15 5.88 -3.02
CA ARG A 35 4.07 7.14 -3.76
C ARG A 35 2.64 7.52 -4.14
N TYR A 36 1.86 6.53 -4.57
CA TYR A 36 0.45 6.74 -4.92
C TYR A 36 -0.33 7.22 -3.71
N VAL A 37 -0.22 6.51 -2.58
CA VAL A 37 -0.90 6.85 -1.32
C VAL A 37 -0.48 8.24 -0.85
N ALA A 38 0.83 8.53 -0.79
CA ALA A 38 1.33 9.83 -0.36
C ALA A 38 0.76 10.98 -1.22
N LYS A 39 0.70 10.80 -2.55
CA LYS A 39 0.08 11.78 -3.46
C LYS A 39 -1.42 11.94 -3.19
N ARG A 40 -2.13 10.84 -2.92
CA ARG A 40 -3.57 10.88 -2.64
C ARG A 40 -3.89 11.49 -1.28
N CYS A 41 -3.07 11.30 -0.24
CA CYS A 41 -3.25 11.95 1.05
C CYS A 41 -3.28 13.49 0.91
N VAL A 42 -2.46 14.05 0.01
CA VAL A 42 -2.45 15.50 -0.27
C VAL A 42 -3.75 15.96 -0.94
N HIS A 43 -4.31 15.16 -1.86
CA HIS A 43 -5.51 15.53 -2.62
C HIS A 43 -6.83 15.11 -1.96
N ALA A 44 -6.81 14.18 -1.01
CA ALA A 44 -7.98 13.61 -0.34
C ALA A 44 -7.70 13.39 1.15
N PRO A 45 -7.43 14.45 1.94
CA PRO A 45 -6.96 14.35 3.33
C PRO A 45 -7.98 13.72 4.31
N LYS A 46 -9.24 13.58 3.90
CA LYS A 46 -10.30 12.94 4.69
C LYS A 46 -10.48 11.46 4.39
N LYS A 47 -9.86 10.93 3.33
CA LYS A 47 -9.99 9.52 2.96
C LYS A 47 -9.12 8.69 3.92
N PRO A 48 -9.66 7.64 4.57
CA PRO A 48 -8.90 6.76 5.43
C PRO A 48 -7.68 6.16 4.70
N LEU A 49 -6.56 6.01 5.43
CA LEU A 49 -5.34 5.43 4.89
C LEU A 49 -5.58 4.01 4.33
N ARG A 50 -6.40 3.20 5.01
CA ARG A 50 -6.81 1.85 4.56
C ARG A 50 -7.39 1.87 3.15
N ASP A 51 -8.31 2.80 2.89
CA ASP A 51 -8.97 2.90 1.59
C ASP A 51 -8.01 3.39 0.51
N LEU A 52 -7.09 4.29 0.86
CA LEU A 52 -6.04 4.73 -0.06
C LEU A 52 -5.07 3.62 -0.43
N LEU A 53 -4.72 2.75 0.53
CA LEU A 53 -3.91 1.56 0.29
C LEU A 53 -4.64 0.54 -0.58
N SER A 54 -5.93 0.27 -0.33
CA SER A 54 -6.73 -0.61 -1.17
C SER A 54 -6.79 -0.10 -2.62
N ASP A 55 -7.09 1.19 -2.83
CA ASP A 55 -7.08 1.79 -4.17
C ASP A 55 -5.71 1.62 -4.86
N ALA A 56 -4.62 1.85 -4.13
CA ALA A 56 -3.27 1.81 -4.67
C ALA A 56 -2.86 0.37 -5.05
N VAL A 57 -3.15 -0.60 -4.18
CA VAL A 57 -2.86 -2.01 -4.43
C VAL A 57 -3.68 -2.53 -5.61
N ALA A 58 -4.99 -2.27 -5.62
CA ALA A 58 -5.86 -2.66 -6.74
C ALA A 58 -5.36 -2.09 -8.07
N GLN A 59 -4.97 -0.81 -8.08
CA GLN A 59 -4.52 -0.12 -9.29
C GLN A 59 -3.16 -0.60 -9.80
N ILE A 60 -2.25 -1.03 -8.91
CA ILE A 60 -0.86 -1.36 -9.26
C ILE A 60 -0.69 -2.87 -9.47
N LEU A 61 -1.34 -3.68 -8.64
CA LEU A 61 -1.14 -5.14 -8.56
C LEU A 61 -2.38 -5.95 -8.90
N GLY A 62 -3.55 -5.30 -9.05
CA GLY A 62 -4.83 -5.94 -9.31
C GLY A 62 -5.68 -6.12 -8.05
N GLU A 63 -6.99 -6.29 -8.26
CA GLU A 63 -7.99 -6.38 -7.18
C GLU A 63 -7.71 -7.54 -6.21
N ASP A 64 -7.24 -8.68 -6.72
CA ASP A 64 -6.97 -9.87 -5.89
C ASP A 64 -5.88 -9.59 -4.84
N ALA A 65 -4.92 -8.71 -5.14
CA ALA A 65 -3.85 -8.37 -4.21
C ALA A 65 -4.36 -7.62 -2.96
N VAL A 66 -5.53 -7.00 -3.01
CA VAL A 66 -6.12 -6.26 -1.87
C VAL A 66 -6.36 -7.18 -0.67
N THR A 67 -6.56 -8.48 -0.90
CA THR A 67 -6.78 -9.48 0.15
C THR A 67 -5.62 -9.62 1.13
N TYR A 68 -4.39 -9.24 0.71
CA TYR A 68 -3.19 -9.31 1.54
C TYR A 68 -2.99 -8.09 2.43
N LEU A 69 -3.79 -7.03 2.28
CA LEU A 69 -3.70 -5.86 3.14
C LEU A 69 -4.26 -6.16 4.53
N LYS A 70 -3.43 -5.90 5.54
CA LYS A 70 -3.85 -5.90 6.95
C LYS A 70 -4.45 -4.55 7.34
N GLU A 71 -5.16 -4.52 8.47
CA GLU A 71 -5.54 -3.25 9.09
C GLU A 71 -4.27 -2.48 9.50
N PRO A 72 -4.10 -1.21 9.07
CA PRO A 72 -2.98 -0.39 9.50
C PRO A 72 -3.04 -0.18 11.02
N GLN A 73 -1.89 -0.34 11.70
CA GLN A 73 -1.76 -0.06 13.13
C GLN A 73 -1.68 1.43 13.43
#